data_AF-A0A969E310-F1
#
_entry.id   AF-A0A969E310-F1
#
_cell.length_a   1.000
_cell.length_b   1.000
_cell.length_c   1.000
_cell.angle_alpha   90.00
_cell.angle_beta   90.00
_cell.angle_gamma   90.00
#
_symmetry.space_group_name_H-M   'P 1'
#
loop_
_entity.id
_entity.type
_entity.pdbx_description
1 polymer ?
#
loop_
_entity_poly.entity_id
_entity_poly.type
_entity_poly.pdbx_seq_one_letter_code
_entity_poly.pdbx_strand_id
1 'polypeptide(L)'
;MVGQRMNRNFRVVGLIAAFLVMAFCGYQMAQVPLFGWFTFPFLLAFWAFLVLLTARRYNPRWLTLSTLSGVLLVLGFPISPFTPLMFIAFVPLLIVEKEITAQNTRVRQNRIMRYAFNAFVIYNIGTTWWVGNAGLAAGMIANFLNAFSCAFPFGCFIKRIAF
;
A
#
# COMPACT_ATOMS: atom_id res chain seq x y z
N MET A 1 3.38 10.12 23.91
CA MET A 1 3.78 10.66 22.59
C MET A 1 2.52 11.18 21.89
N VAL A 2 2.44 12.50 21.67
CA VAL A 2 1.29 13.15 21.02
C VAL A 2 1.01 12.43 19.70
N GLY A 3 -0.20 11.89 19.55
CA GLY A 3 -0.62 11.23 18.33
C GLY A 3 -0.65 12.26 17.20
N GLN A 4 0.44 12.38 16.45
CA GLN A 4 0.53 13.26 15.30
C GLN A 4 -0.54 12.83 14.29
N ARG A 5 -1.65 13.56 14.22
CA ARG A 5 -2.69 13.32 13.23
C ARG A 5 -2.31 14.01 11.93
N MET A 6 -2.60 13.36 10.82
CA MET A 6 -2.40 13.94 9.50
C MET A 6 -3.19 15.26 9.36
N ASN A 7 -2.55 16.29 8.81
CA ASN A 7 -3.17 17.59 8.62
C ASN A 7 -4.45 17.46 7.78
N ARG A 8 -5.55 18.06 8.25
CA ARG A 8 -6.86 18.02 7.58
C ARG A 8 -6.78 18.57 6.15
N ASN A 9 -6.06 19.67 5.94
CA ASN A 9 -5.97 20.32 4.63
C ASN A 9 -5.21 19.43 3.65
N PHE A 10 -4.07 18.87 4.08
CA PHE A 10 -3.29 17.92 3.29
C PHE A 10 -4.11 16.69 2.89
N ARG A 11 -4.91 16.15 3.81
CA ARG A 11 -5.80 15.02 3.52
C ARG A 11 -6.85 15.36 2.46
N VAL A 12 -7.49 16.52 2.56
CA VAL A 12 -8.55 16.93 1.61
C VAL A 12 -7.96 17.18 0.24
N VAL A 13 -6.82 17.87 0.15
CA VAL A 13 -6.11 18.09 -1.11
C VAL A 13 -5.71 16.75 -1.74
N GLY A 14 -5.17 15.82 -0.96
CA GLY A 14 -4.82 14.49 -1.45
C GLY A 14 -6.03 13.70 -1.96
N LEU A 15 -7.20 13.80 -1.30
CA LEU A 15 -8.43 13.14 -1.75
C LEU A 15 -8.91 13.69 -3.09
N ILE A 16 -8.88 15.02 -3.25
CA ILE A 16 -9.26 15.69 -4.50
C ILE A 16 -8.29 15.27 -5.61
N ALA A 17 -6.99 15.32 -5.35
CA ALA A 17 -5.97 14.92 -6.33
C ALA A 17 -6.14 13.45 -6.76
N ALA A 18 -6.32 12.54 -5.80
CA ALA A 18 -6.56 11.12 -6.10
C ALA A 18 -7.83 10.91 -6.93
N PHE A 19 -8.91 11.63 -6.62
CA PHE A 19 -10.14 11.57 -7.39
C PHE A 19 -9.96 12.08 -8.82
N LEU A 20 -9.26 13.20 -9.01
CA LEU A 20 -8.98 13.77 -10.33
C LEU A 20 -8.13 12.82 -11.18
N VAL A 21 -7.09 12.22 -10.60
CA VAL A 21 -6.26 11.23 -11.29
C VAL A 21 -7.08 10.00 -11.68
N MET A 22 -7.92 9.50 -10.77
CA MET A 22 -8.80 8.35 -11.03
C MET A 22 -9.80 8.65 -12.16
N ALA A 23 -10.41 9.85 -12.16
CA ALA A 23 -11.33 10.28 -13.21
C ALA A 23 -10.63 10.45 -14.56
N PHE A 24 -9.44 11.05 -14.58
CA PHE A 24 -8.66 11.24 -15.79
C PHE A 24 -8.18 9.92 -16.38
N CYS A 25 -7.57 9.05 -15.57
CA CYS A 25 -7.12 7.73 -16.03
C CYS A 25 -8.31 6.84 -16.44
N GLY A 26 -9.42 6.87 -15.69
CA GLY A 26 -10.63 6.15 -16.05
C GLY A 26 -11.22 6.62 -17.38
N TYR A 27 -11.21 7.93 -17.64
CA TYR A 27 -11.62 8.47 -18.93
C TYR A 27 -10.71 8.01 -20.07
N GLN A 28 -9.39 8.09 -19.90
CA GLN A 28 -8.42 7.61 -20.90
C GLN A 28 -8.60 6.11 -21.19
N MET A 29 -8.80 5.29 -20.14
CA MET A 29 -9.02 3.85 -20.26
C MET A 29 -10.28 3.49 -21.04
N ALA A 30 -11.31 4.36 -21.03
CA ALA A 30 -12.52 4.15 -21.82
C ALA A 30 -12.33 4.44 -23.32
N GLN A 31 -11.29 5.20 -23.69
CA GLN A 31 -11.01 5.58 -25.08
C GLN A 31 -10.06 4.63 -25.80
N VAL A 32 -9.32 3.80 -25.06
CA VAL A 32 -8.29 2.91 -25.61
C VAL A 32 -8.73 1.44 -25.57
N PRO A 33 -8.40 0.63 -26.60
CA PRO A 33 -8.77 -0.79 -26.63
C PRO A 33 -8.00 -1.62 -25.59
N LEU A 34 -6.80 -1.17 -25.20
CA LEU A 34 -6.05 -1.71 -24.07
C LEU A 34 -5.74 -0.57 -23.09
N PHE A 35 -6.04 -0.78 -21.82
CA PHE A 35 -5.78 0.20 -20.75
C PHE A 35 -4.29 0.55 -20.61
N GLY A 36 -3.39 -0.36 -21.01
CA GLY A 36 -1.96 -0.12 -21.04
C GLY A 36 -1.43 0.37 -19.69
N TRP A 37 -0.60 1.40 -19.72
CA TRP A 37 0.03 1.97 -18.52
C TRP A 37 -0.94 2.77 -17.64
N PHE A 38 -2.14 3.11 -18.11
CA PHE A 38 -3.11 3.91 -17.34
C PHE A 38 -3.71 3.15 -16.16
N THR A 39 -3.68 1.82 -16.20
CA THR A 39 -4.11 0.95 -15.09
C THR A 39 -3.26 1.17 -13.83
N PHE A 40 -1.96 1.45 -13.98
CA PHE A 40 -1.04 1.67 -12.86
C PHE A 40 -1.40 2.92 -12.02
N PRO A 41 -1.45 4.14 -12.58
CA PRO A 41 -1.82 5.34 -11.83
C PRO A 41 -3.28 5.28 -11.35
N PHE A 42 -4.17 4.62 -12.08
CA PHE A 42 -5.55 4.40 -11.64
C PHE A 42 -5.63 3.58 -10.34
N LEU A 43 -4.96 2.43 -10.29
CA LEU A 43 -4.93 1.56 -9.12
C LEU A 43 -4.25 2.23 -7.92
N LEU A 44 -3.14 2.95 -8.16
CA LEU A 44 -2.47 3.73 -7.12
C LEU A 44 -3.36 4.85 -6.58
N ALA A 45 -4.05 5.60 -7.45
CA ALA A 45 -4.96 6.65 -7.04
C ALA A 45 -6.15 6.10 -6.25
N PHE A 46 -6.72 4.97 -6.69
CA PHE A 46 -7.77 4.27 -5.98
C PHE A 46 -7.32 3.83 -4.57
N TRP A 47 -6.12 3.24 -4.46
CA TRP A 47 -5.57 2.84 -3.17
C TRP A 47 -5.27 4.05 -2.27
N ALA A 48 -4.63 5.09 -2.82
CA ALA A 48 -4.34 6.34 -2.11
C ALA A 48 -5.63 7.00 -1.59
N PHE A 49 -6.70 6.99 -2.38
CA PHE A 49 -8.01 7.47 -1.97
C PHE A 49 -8.55 6.71 -0.74
N LEU A 50 -8.52 5.38 -0.77
CA LEU A 50 -8.95 4.54 0.37
C LEU A 50 -8.10 4.78 1.63
N VAL A 51 -6.79 4.90 1.48
CA VAL A 51 -5.86 5.20 2.57
C VAL A 51 -6.15 6.58 3.15
N LEU A 52 -6.39 7.61 2.32
CA LEU A 52 -6.70 8.97 2.76
C LEU A 52 -8.08 9.06 3.45
N LEU A 53 -9.08 8.30 3.00
CA LEU A 53 -10.38 8.19 3.68
C LEU A 53 -10.20 7.62 5.09
N THR A 54 -9.41 6.57 5.22
CA THR A 54 -9.13 5.88 6.48
C THR A 54 -7.98 6.50 7.28
N ALA A 55 -7.32 7.55 6.77
CA ALA A 55 -6.11 8.14 7.35
C ALA A 55 -6.27 8.68 8.77
N ARG A 56 -7.50 8.92 9.24
CA ARG A 56 -7.77 9.23 10.65
C ARG A 56 -7.33 8.11 11.59
N ARG A 57 -7.22 6.87 11.10
CA ARG A 57 -6.79 5.69 11.87
C ARG A 57 -5.28 5.45 11.78
N TYR A 58 -4.57 6.15 10.89
CA TYR A 58 -3.15 5.95 10.62
C TYR A 58 -2.31 7.06 11.24
N ASN A 59 -1.11 6.70 11.69
CA ASN A 59 -0.07 7.66 12.05
C ASN A 59 0.71 7.99 10.78
N PRO A 60 0.89 9.28 10.43
CA PRO A 60 1.49 9.70 9.17
C PRO A 60 2.93 9.20 9.03
N ARG A 61 3.70 9.20 10.11
CA ARG A 61 5.07 8.67 10.13
C ARG A 61 5.16 7.17 9.83
N TRP A 62 4.24 6.38 10.36
CA TRP A 62 4.21 4.94 10.08
C TRP A 62 3.68 4.66 8.67
N LEU A 63 2.79 5.51 8.18
CA LEU A 63 2.28 5.44 6.82
C LEU A 63 3.40 5.72 5.82
N THR A 64 4.24 6.75 6.03
CA THR A 64 5.37 7.03 5.14
C THR A 64 6.40 5.90 5.12
N LEU A 65 6.72 5.31 6.28
CA LEU A 65 7.62 4.16 6.37
C LEU A 65 7.06 2.92 5.65
N SER A 66 5.77 2.64 5.82
CA SER A 66 5.08 1.55 5.12
C SER A 66 5.04 1.76 3.61
N THR A 67 4.72 2.97 3.15
CA THR A 67 4.73 3.32 1.72
C THR A 67 6.14 3.21 1.15
N LEU A 68 7.15 3.66 1.88
CA LEU A 68 8.55 3.54 1.47
C LEU A 68 8.97 2.07 1.34
N SER A 69 8.58 1.21 2.28
CA SER A 69 8.77 -0.24 2.18
C SER A 69 8.17 -0.81 0.88
N GLY A 70 6.91 -0.46 0.58
CA GLY A 70 6.23 -0.88 -0.65
C GLY A 70 6.97 -0.43 -1.91
N VAL A 71 7.44 0.82 -1.96
CA VAL A 71 8.22 1.36 -3.10
C VAL A 71 9.56 0.62 -3.25
N LEU A 72 10.27 0.35 -2.16
CA LEU A 72 11.53 -0.40 -2.21
C LEU A 72 11.30 -1.85 -2.70
N LEU A 73 10.18 -2.48 -2.32
CA LEU A 73 9.82 -3.80 -2.83
C LEU A 73 9.57 -3.77 -4.34
N VAL A 74 8.93 -2.72 -4.88
CA VAL A 74 8.75 -2.56 -6.33
C VAL A 74 10.11 -2.45 -7.05
N LEU A 75 11.04 -1.68 -6.49
CA LEU A 75 12.39 -1.51 -7.06
C LEU A 75 13.24 -2.80 -7.01
N GLY A 76 12.97 -3.67 -6.04
CA GLY A 76 13.65 -4.95 -5.89
C GLY A 76 13.03 -6.09 -6.71
N PHE A 77 11.93 -5.87 -7.43
CA PHE A 77 11.27 -6.89 -8.24
C PHE A 77 12.23 -7.51 -9.28
N PRO A 78 12.20 -8.83 -9.56
CA PRO A 78 13.23 -9.60 -10.28
C PRO A 78 13.63 -9.13 -11.68
N ILE A 79 12.89 -8.19 -12.26
CA ILE A 79 13.29 -7.52 -13.52
C ILE A 79 14.48 -6.56 -13.27
N SER A 80 14.71 -6.18 -12.02
CA SER A 80 15.76 -5.27 -11.56
C SER A 80 16.98 -6.06 -11.03
N PRO A 81 18.22 -5.63 -11.32
CA PRO A 81 19.43 -6.25 -10.75
C PRO A 81 19.57 -6.05 -9.23
N PHE A 82 18.68 -5.24 -8.63
CA PHE A 82 18.66 -4.89 -7.22
C PHE A 82 17.80 -5.84 -6.37
N THR A 83 17.62 -7.11 -6.76
CA THR A 83 16.96 -8.15 -5.93
C THR A 83 17.32 -8.12 -4.43
N PRO A 84 18.59 -7.95 -4.00
CA PRO A 84 18.91 -7.86 -2.57
C PRO A 84 18.26 -6.66 -1.85
N LEU A 85 17.83 -5.62 -2.58
CA LEU A 85 17.11 -4.47 -2.04
C LEU A 85 15.76 -4.86 -1.43
N MET A 86 15.17 -5.99 -1.84
CA MET A 86 13.95 -6.51 -1.21
C MET A 86 14.14 -6.79 0.28
N PHE A 87 15.32 -7.27 0.70
CA PHE A 87 15.61 -7.47 2.13
C PHE A 87 15.68 -6.15 2.88
N ILE A 88 16.26 -5.12 2.26
CA ILE A 88 16.32 -3.76 2.81
C ILE A 88 14.92 -3.15 2.88
N ALA A 89 14.03 -3.47 1.95
CA ALA A 89 12.65 -3.01 1.92
C ALA A 89 11.85 -3.43 3.17
N PHE A 90 12.21 -4.53 3.82
CA PHE A 90 11.57 -4.97 5.07
C PHE A 90 12.02 -4.16 6.30
N VAL A 91 13.18 -3.51 6.28
CA VAL A 91 13.69 -2.70 7.39
C VAL A 91 12.72 -1.60 7.84
N PRO A 92 12.21 -0.71 6.96
CA PRO A 92 11.23 0.30 7.37
C PRO A 92 9.93 -0.31 7.90
N LEU A 93 9.52 -1.48 7.40
CA LEU A 93 8.33 -2.18 7.89
C LEU A 93 8.54 -2.75 9.31
N LEU A 94 9.71 -3.32 9.58
CA LEU A 94 10.12 -3.82 10.90
C LEU A 94 10.26 -2.68 11.93
N ILE A 95 10.70 -1.49 11.51
CA ILE A 95 10.73 -0.30 12.38
C ILE A 95 9.31 0.07 12.82
N VAL A 96 8.35 0.09 11.88
CA VAL A 96 6.93 0.33 12.20
C VAL A 96 6.40 -0.72 13.17
N GLU A 97 6.72 -1.99 12.95
CA GLU A 97 6.37 -3.06 13.89
C GLU A 97 6.91 -2.79 15.29
N LYS A 98 8.22 -2.52 15.42
CA LYS A 98 8.87 -2.24 16.71
C LYS A 98 8.25 -1.04 17.43
N GLU A 99 7.91 0.03 16.72
CA GLU A 99 7.27 1.20 17.33
C GLU A 99 5.84 0.90 17.81
N ILE A 100 5.05 0.13 17.06
CA ILE A 100 3.69 -0.28 17.50
C ILE A 100 3.79 -1.25 18.69
N THR A 101 4.84 -2.08 18.70
CA THR A 101 5.17 -3.03 19.77
C THR A 101 5.42 -2.37 21.10
N ALA A 102 6.24 -1.32 21.09
CA ALA A 102 6.60 -0.57 22.29
C ALA A 102 5.40 0.12 22.96
N GLN A 103 4.29 0.31 22.24
CA GLN A 103 3.09 1.00 22.77
C GLN A 103 2.15 0.10 23.58
N ASN A 104 2.54 -1.15 23.89
CA ASN A 104 1.88 -2.09 24.79
C ASN A 104 0.33 -2.05 24.77
N THR A 105 -0.25 -2.12 23.56
CA THR A 105 -1.70 -2.01 23.34
C THR A 105 -2.29 -3.31 22.83
N ARG A 106 -3.45 -3.70 23.37
CA ARG A 106 -4.21 -4.93 23.02
C ARG A 106 -4.57 -5.05 21.53
N VAL A 107 -4.53 -3.95 20.77
CA VAL A 107 -4.85 -3.88 19.32
C VAL A 107 -3.61 -3.80 18.41
N ARG A 108 -2.43 -4.16 18.91
CA ARG A 108 -1.15 -4.12 18.16
C ARG A 108 -1.18 -4.90 16.85
N GLN A 109 -1.70 -6.13 16.85
CA GLN A 109 -1.70 -7.02 15.67
C GLN A 109 -2.47 -6.40 14.48
N ASN A 110 -3.72 -5.95 14.72
CA ASN A 110 -4.53 -5.33 13.68
C ASN A 110 -3.91 -4.03 13.14
N ARG A 111 -3.13 -3.30 13.94
CA ARG A 111 -2.43 -2.09 13.47
C ARG A 111 -1.28 -2.48 12.56
N ILE A 112 -0.42 -3.40 12.96
CA ILE A 112 0.74 -3.82 12.15
C ILE A 112 0.27 -4.41 10.82
N MET A 113 -0.76 -5.27 10.85
CA MET A 113 -1.31 -5.89 9.64
C MET A 113 -1.84 -4.85 8.64
N ARG A 114 -2.40 -3.72 9.09
CA ARG A 114 -2.84 -2.63 8.21
C ARG A 114 -1.68 -1.91 7.54
N TYR A 115 -0.55 -1.71 8.22
CA TYR A 115 0.64 -1.10 7.62
C TYR A 115 1.37 -2.08 6.69
N ALA A 116 1.42 -3.36 7.04
CA ALA A 116 1.96 -4.39 6.16
C ALA A 116 1.12 -4.52 4.88
N PHE A 117 -0.21 -4.55 5.01
CA PHE A 117 -1.11 -4.59 3.86
C PHE A 117 -0.91 -3.40 2.93
N ASN A 118 -0.73 -2.18 3.45
CA ASN A 118 -0.42 -1.02 2.62
C ASN A 118 0.87 -1.18 1.81
N ALA A 119 1.95 -1.68 2.42
CA ALA A 119 3.21 -1.93 1.72
C ALA A 119 3.05 -2.97 0.60
N PHE A 120 2.37 -4.09 0.89
CA PHE A 120 2.14 -5.15 -0.09
C PHE A 120 1.17 -4.76 -1.21
N VAL A 121 0.17 -3.92 -0.95
CA VAL A 121 -0.69 -3.38 -2.00
C VAL A 121 0.11 -2.50 -2.96
N ILE A 122 0.96 -1.61 -2.45
CA ILE A 122 1.84 -0.79 -3.29
C ILE A 122 2.77 -1.66 -4.14
N TYR A 123 3.36 -2.69 -3.53
CA TYR A 123 4.17 -3.68 -4.24
C TYR A 123 3.42 -4.40 -5.36
N ASN A 124 2.20 -4.87 -5.08
CA ASN A 124 1.37 -5.55 -6.08
C ASN A 124 0.96 -4.61 -7.20
N ILE A 125 0.52 -3.39 -6.90
CA ILE A 125 0.19 -2.43 -7.94
C ILE A 125 1.42 -2.13 -8.81
N GLY A 126 2.62 -2.02 -8.23
CA GLY A 126 3.86 -1.81 -8.99
C GLY A 126 4.26 -2.96 -9.91
N THR A 127 3.94 -4.19 -9.56
CA THR A 127 4.47 -5.39 -10.23
C THR A 127 3.43 -6.13 -11.08
N THR A 128 2.15 -5.99 -10.75
CA THR A 128 1.03 -6.69 -11.39
C THR A 128 -0.12 -5.77 -11.83
N TRP A 129 0.15 -4.48 -12.08
CA TRP A 129 -0.83 -3.56 -12.68
C TRP A 129 -1.36 -4.02 -14.04
N TRP A 130 -0.52 -4.70 -14.83
CA TRP A 130 -0.84 -5.16 -16.18
C TRP A 130 -1.96 -6.20 -16.23
N VAL A 131 -2.24 -6.90 -15.12
CA VAL A 131 -3.34 -7.88 -15.02
C VAL A 131 -4.70 -7.21 -15.23
N GLY A 132 -4.83 -5.91 -14.92
CA GLY A 132 -6.04 -5.15 -15.18
C GLY A 132 -6.36 -4.95 -16.66
N ASN A 133 -5.40 -5.17 -17.57
CA ASN A 133 -5.64 -5.07 -19.01
C ASN A 133 -6.57 -6.17 -19.53
N ALA A 134 -6.63 -7.33 -18.86
CA ALA A 134 -7.57 -8.41 -19.19
C ALA A 134 -9.00 -8.13 -18.66
N GLY A 135 -9.12 -7.23 -17.70
CA GLY A 135 -10.38 -6.84 -17.09
C GLY A 135 -10.13 -6.05 -15.80
N LEU A 136 -10.66 -4.84 -15.73
CA LEU A 136 -10.41 -3.92 -14.60
C LEU A 136 -10.77 -4.57 -13.26
N ALA A 137 -11.97 -5.15 -13.16
CA ALA A 137 -12.45 -5.78 -11.93
C ALA A 137 -11.58 -6.99 -11.53
N ALA A 138 -11.23 -7.84 -12.48
CA ALA A 138 -10.36 -9.00 -12.24
C ALA A 138 -8.96 -8.57 -11.80
N GLY A 139 -8.37 -7.56 -12.44
CA GLY A 139 -7.07 -7.01 -12.07
C GLY A 139 -7.07 -6.33 -10.69
N MET A 140 -8.15 -5.63 -10.32
CA MET A 140 -8.29 -5.10 -8.96
C MET A 140 -8.32 -6.24 -7.95
N ILE A 141 -9.18 -7.24 -8.14
CA ILE A 141 -9.29 -8.37 -7.22
C ILE A 141 -7.96 -9.11 -7.11
N ALA A 142 -7.28 -9.38 -8.23
CA ALA A 142 -5.99 -10.05 -8.24
C ALA A 142 -4.93 -9.27 -7.43
N ASN A 143 -4.80 -7.96 -7.65
CA ASN A 143 -3.83 -7.13 -6.93
C ASN A 143 -4.12 -7.08 -5.41
N PHE A 144 -5.39 -6.91 -5.01
CA PHE A 144 -5.76 -6.83 -3.59
C PHE A 144 -5.71 -8.18 -2.89
N LEU A 145 -6.15 -9.25 -3.55
CA LEU A 145 -6.13 -10.60 -2.99
C LEU A 145 -4.69 -11.10 -2.86
N ASN A 146 -3.83 -10.83 -3.85
CA ASN A 146 -2.42 -11.21 -3.76
C ASN A 146 -1.70 -10.42 -2.64
N ALA A 147 -1.99 -9.12 -2.51
CA ALA A 147 -1.50 -8.32 -1.39
C ALA A 147 -1.99 -8.86 -0.03
N PHE A 148 -3.22 -9.35 0.04
CA PHE A 148 -3.76 -9.99 1.25
C PHE A 148 -3.03 -11.30 1.56
N SER A 149 -2.79 -12.13 0.56
CA SER A 149 -2.03 -13.38 0.69
C SER A 149 -0.58 -13.14 1.15
N CYS A 150 0.08 -12.06 0.72
CA CYS A 150 1.40 -11.68 1.24
C CYS A 150 1.34 -11.14 2.68
N ALA A 151 0.29 -10.37 3.01
CA ALA A 151 0.14 -9.79 4.35
C ALA A 151 -0.26 -10.82 5.41
N PHE A 152 -0.94 -11.91 5.03
CA PHE A 152 -1.46 -12.91 5.95
C PHE A 152 -0.36 -13.68 6.72
N PRO A 153 0.69 -14.24 6.07
CA PRO A 153 1.83 -14.84 6.76
C PRO A 153 2.53 -13.87 7.72
N PHE A 154 2.70 -12.62 7.31
CA PHE A 154 3.31 -11.58 8.14
C PHE A 154 2.48 -11.32 9.41
N GLY A 155 1.15 -11.22 9.27
CA GLY A 155 0.24 -11.10 10.41
C GLY A 155 0.27 -12.33 11.34
N CYS A 156 0.35 -13.54 10.79
CA CYS A 156 0.46 -14.79 11.56
C CYS A 156 1.80 -14.91 12.31
N PHE A 157 2.92 -14.47 11.71
CA PHE A 157 4.23 -14.45 12.36
C PHE A 157 4.21 -13.57 13.63
N ILE A 158 3.59 -12.40 13.55
CA ILE A 158 3.48 -11.48 14.69
C ILE A 158 2.61 -12.04 15.80
N LYS A 159 1.62 -12.90 15.49
CA LYS A 159 0.84 -13.62 16.51
C LYS A 159 1.71 -14.55 17.37
N ARG A 160 2.82 -15.08 16.81
CA ARG A 160 3.67 -16.08 17.48
C ARG A 160 4.73 -15.48 18.40
N ILE A 161 5.16 -14.24 18.16
CA ILE A 161 6.19 -13.54 18.97
C ILE A 161 5.59 -12.81 20.20
N ALA A 162 4.26 -12.69 20.25
CA ALA A 162 3.56 -11.99 21.33
C ALA A 162 3.20 -12.89 22.55
N PHE A 163 3.86 -14.04 22.70
CA PHE A 163 3.75 -14.94 23.86
C PHE A 163 4.94 -14.77 24.79
#